data_AF-A0A9W6KRU1-F1
#
_entry.id   AF-A0A9W6KRU1-F1
#
_cell.length_a   1.000
_cell.length_b   1.000
_cell.length_c   1.000
_cell.angle_alpha   90.00
_cell.angle_beta   90.00
_cell.angle_gamma   90.00
#
_symmetry.space_group_name_H-M   'P 1'
#
loop_
_entity.id
_entity.type
_entity.pdbx_description
1 polymer ?
#
loop_
_entity_poly.entity_id
_entity_poly.type
_entity_poly.pdbx_seq_one_letter_code
_entity_poly.pdbx_strand_id
1 'polypeptide(L)'
;MEETRRALKNYDWLMRNRDDVELHWESGTLIWGSGGMDINMVSDPGFTPATAGDIAAPEPRALPAVRPGHISVQEIVAEAMWNSDLQRERGHNVWSEYRDAVPYAYSAIRALEEHGVLPQAEPRNVVRFKRRMPVARFANEAELAERVLAVLEPHFEVEREVFGRHCSGRRLQIDAVLRPRDPGPWKDDNPAFGVEFKLAHQGAFSTYEFTQWARQAVDYTHVEWNGYGPLYVFACPSPIPASGGNDGWLMAHLLGQFGVGELSPRHDEGWALSIHDNHILWSERQGVAAAKRWSLRRKVGGGHR
;
A
#
# COMPACT_ATOMS: atom_id res chain seq x y z
N MET A 1 -6.20 16.86 -8.78
CA MET A 1 -6.67 15.55 -8.27
C MET A 1 -6.82 14.53 -9.40
N GLU A 2 -7.54 14.86 -10.48
CA GLU A 2 -7.76 13.92 -11.59
C GLU A 2 -6.45 13.48 -12.28
N GLU A 3 -5.51 14.38 -12.49
CA GLU A 3 -4.18 14.11 -13.03
C GLU A 3 -3.39 13.08 -12.18
N THR A 4 -3.31 13.32 -10.86
CA THR A 4 -2.68 12.39 -9.91
C THR A 4 -3.32 11.01 -9.91
N ARG A 5 -4.66 10.95 -10.00
CA ARG A 5 -5.41 9.69 -10.08
C ARG A 5 -5.05 8.91 -11.34
N ARG A 6 -4.93 9.59 -12.50
CA ARG A 6 -4.51 8.98 -13.77
C ARG A 6 -3.08 8.47 -13.70
N ALA A 7 -2.18 9.30 -13.18
CA ALA A 7 -0.78 8.94 -12.98
C ALA A 7 -0.63 7.64 -12.19
N LEU A 8 -1.34 7.53 -11.07
CA LEU A 8 -1.29 6.34 -10.22
C LEU A 8 -1.86 5.09 -10.89
N LYS A 9 -2.99 5.21 -11.60
CA LYS A 9 -3.57 4.10 -12.36
C LYS A 9 -2.64 3.59 -13.45
N ASN A 10 -2.05 4.52 -14.20
CA ASN A 10 -1.13 4.20 -15.27
C ASN A 10 0.14 3.54 -14.73
N TYR A 11 0.72 4.07 -13.66
CA TYR A 11 1.91 3.49 -13.03
C TYR A 11 1.65 2.09 -12.44
N ASP A 12 0.53 1.90 -11.74
CA ASP A 12 0.14 0.58 -11.20
C ASP A 12 -0.05 -0.46 -12.31
N TRP A 13 -0.68 -0.07 -13.43
CA TRP A 13 -0.83 -0.98 -14.57
C TRP A 13 0.52 -1.43 -15.11
N LEU A 14 1.50 -0.52 -15.22
CA LEU A 14 2.83 -0.84 -15.74
C LEU A 14 3.58 -1.80 -14.86
N MET A 15 3.63 -1.52 -13.56
CA MET A 15 4.31 -2.38 -12.58
C MET A 15 3.76 -3.82 -12.55
N ARG A 16 2.52 -4.04 -13.00
CA ARG A 16 1.90 -5.37 -13.06
C ARG A 16 2.09 -6.09 -14.38
N ASN A 17 2.16 -5.34 -15.48
CA ASN A 17 2.17 -5.90 -16.83
C ASN A 17 3.58 -5.88 -17.45
N ARG A 18 4.54 -5.26 -16.77
CA ARG A 18 5.93 -5.15 -17.19
C ARG A 18 6.86 -5.28 -15.99
N ASP A 19 7.95 -5.99 -16.21
CA ASP A 19 8.98 -6.31 -15.23
C ASP A 19 10.16 -5.32 -15.25
N ASP A 20 10.22 -4.47 -16.28
CA ASP A 20 11.32 -3.55 -16.57
C ASP A 20 10.96 -2.06 -16.35
N VAL A 21 9.98 -1.79 -15.49
CA VAL A 21 9.48 -0.45 -15.23
C VAL A 21 10.28 0.21 -14.11
N GLU A 22 10.90 1.35 -14.40
CA GLU A 22 11.68 2.13 -13.43
C GLU A 22 11.37 3.63 -13.52
N LEU A 23 11.25 4.29 -12.37
CA LEU A 23 11.10 5.75 -12.29
C LEU A 23 12.46 6.39 -11.98
N HIS A 24 12.98 7.15 -12.93
CA HIS A 24 14.22 7.89 -12.78
C HIS A 24 13.93 9.36 -12.48
N TRP A 25 13.72 9.67 -11.20
CA TRP A 25 13.28 10.99 -10.72
C TRP A 25 14.25 12.13 -11.08
N GLU A 26 15.56 11.86 -11.09
CA GLU A 26 16.58 12.87 -11.39
C GLU A 26 16.52 13.37 -12.82
N SER A 27 16.12 12.51 -13.76
CA SER A 27 15.96 12.86 -15.17
C SER A 27 14.51 13.14 -15.57
N GLY A 28 13.57 13.00 -14.62
CA GLY A 28 12.13 13.10 -14.92
C GLY A 28 11.70 12.07 -15.96
N THR A 29 12.22 10.85 -15.91
CA THR A 29 11.99 9.82 -16.94
C THR A 29 11.32 8.59 -16.34
N LEU A 30 10.27 8.09 -17.00
CA LEU A 30 9.77 6.73 -16.82
C LEU A 30 10.47 5.83 -17.84
N ILE A 31 11.14 4.79 -17.36
CA ILE A 31 11.84 3.82 -18.19
C ILE A 31 11.00 2.55 -18.27
N TRP A 32 10.80 2.06 -19.49
CA TRP A 32 10.33 0.69 -19.77
C TRP A 32 10.96 0.21 -21.08
N GLY A 33 11.15 -1.09 -21.27
CA GLY A 33 11.76 -1.65 -22.48
C GLY A 33 13.14 -1.06 -22.78
N SER A 34 13.37 -0.77 -24.06
CA SER A 34 14.62 -0.17 -24.53
C SER A 34 14.61 1.37 -24.55
N GLY A 35 13.66 2.04 -23.88
CA GLY A 35 13.47 3.49 -24.00
C GLY A 35 13.04 4.18 -22.70
N GLY A 36 13.20 5.51 -22.69
CA GLY A 36 12.68 6.39 -21.63
C GLY A 36 11.64 7.34 -22.21
N MET A 37 10.58 7.59 -21.45
CA MET A 37 9.57 8.61 -21.74
C MET A 37 9.57 9.67 -20.64
N ASP A 38 9.10 10.87 -20.95
CA ASP A 38 8.90 11.91 -19.94
C ASP A 38 7.91 11.39 -18.87
N ILE A 39 8.29 11.51 -17.60
CA ILE A 39 7.49 11.03 -16.46
C ILE A 39 6.11 11.67 -16.41
N ASN A 40 5.92 12.86 -16.99
CA ASN A 40 4.62 13.53 -17.03
C ASN A 40 3.62 12.80 -17.94
N MET A 41 4.08 12.00 -18.91
CA MET A 41 3.20 11.20 -19.77
C MET A 41 2.40 10.15 -18.99
N VAL A 42 2.89 9.75 -17.79
CA VAL A 42 2.12 8.87 -16.90
C VAL A 42 0.78 9.48 -16.51
N SER A 43 0.64 10.80 -16.53
CA SER A 43 -0.62 11.49 -16.23
C SER A 43 -1.61 11.52 -17.39
N ASP A 44 -1.19 11.15 -18.61
CA ASP A 44 -2.01 11.27 -19.81
C ASP A 44 -3.14 10.22 -19.85
N PRO A 45 -4.37 10.62 -20.21
CA PRO A 45 -5.46 9.68 -20.52
C PRO A 45 -5.06 8.72 -21.64
N GLY A 46 -5.25 7.42 -21.41
CA GLY A 46 -4.94 6.39 -22.41
C GLY A 46 -3.46 6.05 -22.53
N PHE A 47 -2.59 6.61 -21.69
CA PHE A 47 -1.18 6.21 -21.63
C PHE A 47 -1.03 4.70 -21.34
N THR A 48 -1.94 4.14 -20.54
CA THR A 48 -2.13 2.70 -20.41
C THR A 48 -3.60 2.33 -20.58
N PRO A 49 -3.92 1.04 -20.79
CA PRO A 49 -5.31 0.56 -20.79
C PRO A 49 -6.10 0.96 -19.53
N ALA A 50 -5.44 1.20 -18.39
CA ALA A 50 -6.11 1.59 -17.14
C ALA A 50 -6.76 2.99 -17.18
N THR A 51 -6.38 3.85 -18.13
CA THR A 51 -6.96 5.19 -18.31
C THR A 51 -7.51 5.43 -19.72
N ALA A 52 -7.62 4.38 -20.55
CA ALA A 52 -8.12 4.49 -21.93
C ALA A 52 -9.57 4.99 -22.03
N GLY A 53 -10.39 4.76 -21.00
CA GLY A 53 -11.76 5.28 -20.90
C GLY A 53 -11.88 6.75 -20.47
N ASP A 54 -10.78 7.40 -20.06
CA ASP A 54 -10.78 8.81 -19.63
C ASP A 54 -10.61 9.79 -20.80
N ILE A 55 -10.45 9.28 -22.04
CA ILE A 55 -10.48 10.09 -23.26
C ILE A 55 -11.94 10.47 -23.51
N ALA A 56 -12.26 11.77 -23.42
CA ALA A 56 -13.61 12.27 -23.71
C ALA A 56 -14.09 11.68 -25.04
N ALA A 57 -15.23 10.98 -25.00
CA ALA A 57 -15.77 10.30 -26.16
C ALA A 57 -15.87 11.31 -27.34
N PRO A 58 -15.24 11.05 -28.50
CA PRO A 58 -15.59 11.79 -29.69
C PRO A 58 -17.10 11.63 -29.95
N GLU A 59 -17.74 12.67 -30.49
CA GLU A 59 -19.16 12.61 -30.85
C GLU A 59 -19.50 11.31 -31.58
N PRO A 60 -20.66 10.70 -31.28
CA PRO A 60 -20.95 9.31 -31.67
C PRO A 60 -20.98 9.18 -33.19
N ARG A 61 -19.87 8.69 -33.75
CA ARG A 61 -19.79 8.19 -35.12
C ARG A 61 -20.19 6.73 -35.08
N ALA A 62 -21.21 6.36 -35.86
CA ALA A 62 -21.70 4.98 -35.95
C ALA A 62 -20.54 4.00 -36.18
N LEU A 63 -20.37 3.06 -35.25
CA LEU A 63 -19.32 2.04 -35.33
C LEU A 63 -19.71 0.95 -36.33
N PRO A 64 -18.80 0.49 -37.21
CA PRO A 64 -19.00 -0.73 -37.95
C PRO A 64 -18.87 -1.95 -37.02
N ALA A 65 -19.58 -3.02 -37.37
CA ALA A 65 -19.68 -4.26 -36.59
C ALA A 65 -18.30 -4.84 -36.18
N VAL A 66 -18.21 -5.20 -34.90
CA VAL A 66 -17.03 -5.80 -34.26
C VAL A 66 -16.71 -7.17 -34.87
N ARG A 67 -15.43 -7.44 -35.14
CA ARG A 67 -14.93 -8.77 -35.54
C ARG A 67 -14.72 -9.67 -34.32
N PRO A 68 -14.94 -11.00 -34.42
CA PRO A 68 -14.72 -11.94 -33.32
C PRO A 68 -13.22 -12.11 -33.03
N GLY A 69 -12.80 -12.04 -31.75
CA GLY A 69 -11.45 -12.49 -31.37
C GLY A 69 -10.78 -11.85 -30.14
N HIS A 70 -11.37 -10.86 -29.47
CA HIS A 70 -10.79 -10.30 -28.24
C HIS A 70 -11.79 -10.35 -27.10
N ILE A 71 -11.46 -11.11 -26.05
CA ILE A 71 -12.23 -11.21 -24.81
C ILE A 71 -12.08 -9.88 -24.06
N SER A 72 -13.20 -9.22 -23.82
CA SER A 72 -13.30 -7.98 -23.04
C SER A 72 -13.11 -8.24 -21.55
N VAL A 73 -12.74 -7.20 -20.77
CA VAL A 73 -12.63 -7.29 -19.30
C VAL A 73 -13.97 -7.74 -18.69
N GLN A 74 -15.09 -7.34 -19.28
CA GLN A 74 -16.43 -7.78 -18.90
C GLN A 74 -16.63 -9.28 -19.13
N GLU A 75 -16.09 -9.84 -20.22
CA GLU A 75 -16.13 -11.28 -20.49
C GLU A 75 -15.17 -12.06 -19.57
N ILE A 76 -14.00 -11.52 -19.22
CA ILE A 76 -13.11 -12.14 -18.22
C ILE A 76 -13.79 -12.21 -16.84
N VAL A 77 -14.48 -11.14 -16.45
CA VAL A 77 -15.22 -11.09 -15.18
C VAL A 77 -16.44 -12.02 -15.23
N ALA A 78 -17.18 -12.05 -16.34
CA ALA A 78 -18.29 -12.95 -16.54
C ALA A 78 -17.86 -14.42 -16.57
N GLU A 79 -16.72 -14.74 -17.18
CA GLU A 79 -16.13 -16.08 -17.25
C GLU A 79 -15.61 -16.54 -15.89
N ALA A 80 -14.98 -15.65 -15.11
CA ALA A 80 -14.57 -15.94 -13.73
C ALA A 80 -15.78 -16.19 -12.81
N MET A 81 -16.88 -15.43 -12.99
CA MET A 81 -18.13 -15.64 -12.27
C MET A 81 -18.85 -16.93 -12.69
N TRP A 82 -18.89 -17.22 -14.00
CA TRP A 82 -19.49 -18.43 -14.56
C TRP A 82 -18.73 -19.70 -14.15
N ASN A 83 -17.40 -19.67 -14.14
CA ASN A 83 -16.56 -20.78 -13.67
C ASN A 83 -16.64 -20.97 -12.15
N SER A 84 -16.82 -19.90 -11.37
CA SER A 84 -17.07 -19.98 -9.93
C SER A 84 -18.36 -20.73 -9.61
N ASP A 85 -19.43 -20.53 -10.38
CA ASP A 85 -20.71 -21.22 -10.16
C ASP A 85 -20.69 -22.68 -10.66
N LEU A 86 -20.06 -22.97 -11.81
CA LEU A 86 -19.92 -24.32 -12.36
C LEU A 86 -18.99 -25.25 -11.56
N GLN A 87 -17.96 -24.72 -10.89
CA GLN A 87 -16.97 -25.52 -10.15
C GLN A 87 -17.27 -25.63 -8.66
N ARG A 88 -18.22 -24.84 -8.14
CA ARG A 88 -18.81 -25.01 -6.80
C ARG A 88 -19.46 -26.39 -6.63
N GLU A 89 -19.96 -26.96 -7.73
CA GLU A 89 -20.47 -28.33 -7.81
C GLU A 89 -19.37 -29.41 -7.74
N ARG A 90 -18.09 -29.04 -7.90
CA ARG A 90 -16.95 -29.98 -8.00
C ARG A 90 -15.92 -29.90 -6.87
N GLY A 91 -16.11 -29.03 -5.87
CA GLY A 91 -15.29 -29.00 -4.66
C GLY A 91 -13.86 -28.47 -4.81
N HIS A 92 -13.50 -27.82 -5.92
CA HIS A 92 -12.20 -27.19 -6.11
C HIS A 92 -12.21 -25.72 -5.62
N ASN A 93 -11.19 -25.32 -4.85
CA ASN A 93 -11.04 -23.96 -4.34
C ASN A 93 -10.29 -23.07 -5.36
N VAL A 94 -11.03 -22.50 -6.29
CA VAL A 94 -10.55 -21.61 -7.37
C VAL A 94 -9.84 -20.35 -6.83
N TRP A 95 -10.12 -19.94 -5.60
CA TRP A 95 -9.61 -18.69 -5.02
C TRP A 95 -8.10 -18.68 -4.75
N SER A 96 -7.42 -19.83 -4.80
CA SER A 96 -5.96 -19.87 -4.67
C SER A 96 -5.24 -19.26 -5.88
N GLU A 97 -5.83 -19.38 -7.08
CA GLU A 97 -5.23 -18.89 -8.33
C GLU A 97 -5.48 -17.39 -8.54
N TYR A 98 -6.53 -16.84 -7.91
CA TYR A 98 -6.93 -15.44 -8.04
C TYR A 98 -6.70 -14.60 -6.79
N ARG A 99 -5.92 -15.10 -5.82
CA ARG A 99 -5.71 -14.47 -4.50
C ARG A 99 -5.36 -12.98 -4.57
N ASP A 100 -4.56 -12.60 -5.57
CA ASP A 100 -4.11 -11.23 -5.77
C ASP A 100 -5.13 -10.35 -6.54
N ALA A 101 -6.11 -10.98 -7.21
CA ALA A 101 -7.24 -10.33 -7.89
C ALA A 101 -8.50 -10.21 -7.00
N VAL A 102 -8.56 -10.93 -5.88
CA VAL A 102 -9.71 -10.91 -4.95
C VAL A 102 -10.09 -9.49 -4.49
N PRO A 103 -9.15 -8.61 -4.08
CA PRO A 103 -9.52 -7.25 -3.68
C PRO A 103 -10.17 -6.44 -4.82
N TYR A 104 -9.72 -6.67 -6.07
CA TYR A 104 -10.25 -6.00 -7.26
C TYR A 104 -11.62 -6.50 -7.67
N ALA A 105 -11.83 -7.82 -7.59
CA ALA A 105 -13.14 -8.43 -7.81
C ALA A 105 -14.16 -7.86 -6.81
N TYR A 106 -13.80 -7.68 -5.54
CA TYR A 106 -14.68 -7.07 -4.54
C TYR A 106 -15.01 -5.60 -4.85
N SER A 107 -14.02 -4.79 -5.22
CA SER A 107 -14.27 -3.39 -5.60
C SER A 107 -15.14 -3.26 -6.85
N ALA A 108 -14.93 -4.13 -7.86
CA ALA A 108 -15.73 -4.15 -9.07
C ALA A 108 -17.17 -4.63 -8.80
N ILE A 109 -17.34 -5.70 -8.02
CA ILE A 109 -18.66 -6.20 -7.60
C ILE A 109 -19.41 -5.12 -6.84
N ARG A 110 -18.76 -4.43 -5.89
CA ARG A 110 -19.38 -3.36 -5.11
C ARG A 110 -19.83 -2.18 -5.99
N ALA A 111 -19.01 -1.77 -6.96
CA ALA A 111 -19.39 -0.72 -7.91
C ALA A 111 -20.59 -1.15 -8.76
N LEU A 112 -20.64 -2.40 -9.21
CA LEU A 112 -21.76 -2.95 -9.96
C LEU A 112 -23.04 -3.04 -9.10
N GLU A 113 -22.93 -3.34 -7.81
CA GLU A 113 -24.05 -3.30 -6.86
C GLU A 113 -24.54 -1.85 -6.59
N GLU A 114 -23.62 -0.90 -6.38
CA GLU A 114 -23.93 0.53 -6.17
C GLU A 114 -24.66 1.15 -7.38
N HIS A 115 -24.36 0.67 -8.59
CA HIS A 115 -25.02 1.12 -9.83
C HIS A 115 -26.23 0.24 -10.23
N GLY A 116 -26.66 -0.68 -9.37
CA GLY A 116 -27.83 -1.53 -9.61
C GLY A 116 -27.68 -2.54 -10.75
N VAL A 117 -26.44 -2.78 -11.21
CA VAL A 117 -26.11 -3.78 -12.25
C VAL A 117 -26.11 -5.18 -11.66
N LEU A 118 -25.69 -5.32 -10.40
CA LEU A 118 -25.86 -6.53 -9.61
C LEU A 118 -26.90 -6.30 -8.51
N PRO A 119 -27.73 -7.31 -8.17
CA PRO A 119 -28.59 -7.22 -6.99
C PRO A 119 -27.72 -7.03 -5.76
N GLN A 120 -28.12 -6.14 -4.84
CA GLN A 120 -27.43 -6.00 -3.56
C GLN A 120 -27.40 -7.36 -2.87
N ALA A 121 -26.22 -7.95 -2.73
CA ALA A 121 -26.10 -9.17 -1.94
C ALA A 121 -26.52 -8.84 -0.49
N GLU A 122 -27.35 -9.72 0.10
CA GLU A 122 -27.42 -9.88 1.57
C GLU A 122 -26.00 -9.73 2.12
N PRO A 123 -25.77 -8.93 3.20
CA PRO A 123 -24.44 -8.62 3.69
C PRO A 123 -23.70 -9.92 3.93
N ARG A 124 -22.91 -10.32 2.93
CA ARG A 124 -22.00 -11.45 3.04
C ARG A 124 -21.12 -11.12 4.24
N ASN A 125 -20.46 -12.10 4.84
CA ASN A 125 -19.33 -11.81 5.71
C ASN A 125 -18.30 -11.04 4.87
N VAL A 126 -18.51 -9.74 4.70
CA VAL A 126 -17.59 -8.77 4.14
C VAL A 126 -16.40 -9.06 4.98
N VAL A 127 -15.36 -9.61 4.34
CA VAL A 127 -14.05 -9.80 4.96
C VAL A 127 -13.89 -8.58 5.82
N ARG A 128 -13.91 -8.76 7.16
CA ARG A 128 -13.87 -7.63 8.09
C ARG A 128 -12.55 -6.96 7.79
N PHE A 129 -12.55 -6.03 6.85
CA PHE A 129 -11.38 -5.27 6.48
C PHE A 129 -10.96 -4.68 7.80
N LYS A 130 -9.76 -5.08 8.24
CA LYS A 130 -9.28 -4.90 9.60
C LYS A 130 -9.27 -3.40 9.87
N ARG A 131 -10.39 -2.92 10.42
CA ARG A 131 -10.74 -1.51 10.37
C ARG A 131 -9.77 -0.77 11.27
N ARG A 132 -9.04 0.18 10.71
CA ARG A 132 -8.22 1.11 11.50
C ARG A 132 -9.15 1.81 12.49
N MET A 133 -8.76 1.82 13.75
CA MET A 133 -9.47 2.59 14.75
C MET A 133 -9.04 4.06 14.64
N PRO A 134 -9.95 5.00 14.86
CA PRO A 134 -9.57 6.38 15.08
C PRO A 134 -8.57 6.46 16.23
N VAL A 135 -7.47 7.16 15.99
CA VAL A 135 -6.49 7.45 17.03
C VAL A 135 -7.04 8.58 17.89
N ALA A 136 -6.85 8.48 19.21
CA ALA A 136 -7.29 9.52 20.13
C ALA A 136 -6.70 10.89 19.75
N ARG A 137 -7.38 11.97 20.15
CA ARG A 137 -6.80 13.30 20.02
C ARG A 137 -5.69 13.48 21.07
N PHE A 138 -4.65 14.20 20.69
CA PHE A 138 -3.41 14.47 21.42
C PHE A 138 -3.06 15.93 21.18
N ALA A 139 -2.52 16.61 22.20
CA ALA A 139 -2.23 18.03 22.12
C ALA A 139 -1.08 18.35 21.14
N ASN A 140 -0.10 17.44 21.00
CA ASN A 140 1.06 17.59 20.13
C ASN A 140 1.71 16.23 19.79
N GLU A 141 2.71 16.24 18.90
CA GLU A 141 3.43 15.04 18.45
C GLU A 141 4.17 14.34 19.60
N ALA A 142 4.70 15.10 20.56
CA ALA A 142 5.39 14.54 21.74
C ALA A 142 4.42 13.74 22.63
N GLU A 143 3.21 14.24 22.87
CA GLU A 143 2.20 13.51 23.65
C GLU A 143 1.76 12.22 22.91
N LEU A 144 1.58 12.28 21.59
CA LEU A 144 1.33 11.09 20.79
C LEU A 144 2.47 10.07 20.94
N ALA A 145 3.72 10.50 20.75
CA ALA A 145 4.89 9.63 20.82
C ALA A 145 5.01 8.97 22.21
N GLU A 146 4.89 9.75 23.29
CA GLU A 146 4.92 9.23 24.67
C GLU A 146 3.86 8.16 24.91
N ARG A 147 2.62 8.43 24.50
CA ARG A 147 1.50 7.51 24.73
C ARG A 147 1.61 6.23 23.91
N VAL A 148 2.03 6.32 22.66
CA VAL A 148 2.19 5.15 21.81
C VAL A 148 3.39 4.32 22.24
N LEU A 149 4.54 4.96 22.52
CA LEU A 149 5.73 4.24 22.96
C LEU A 149 5.50 3.53 24.30
N ALA A 150 4.76 4.13 25.25
CA ALA A 150 4.40 3.45 26.50
C ALA A 150 3.58 2.16 26.27
N VAL A 151 2.77 2.09 25.21
CA VAL A 151 2.05 0.86 24.83
C VAL A 151 2.97 -0.17 24.17
N LEU A 152 4.01 0.28 23.46
CA LEU A 152 4.94 -0.59 22.73
C LEU A 152 6.10 -1.10 23.58
N GLU A 153 6.52 -0.37 24.62
CA GLU A 153 7.63 -0.72 25.52
C GLU A 153 7.60 -2.13 26.12
N PRO A 154 6.43 -2.72 26.47
CA PRO A 154 6.37 -4.12 26.94
C PRO A 154 6.82 -5.13 25.87
N HIS A 155 6.74 -4.77 24.59
CA HIS A 155 7.01 -5.65 23.46
C HIS A 155 8.34 -5.33 22.77
N PHE A 156 8.79 -4.08 22.85
CA PHE A 156 9.97 -3.59 22.17
C PHE A 156 10.92 -2.86 23.12
N GLU A 157 12.21 -2.99 22.85
CA GLU A 157 13.21 -2.04 23.30
C GLU A 157 13.10 -0.79 22.43
N VAL A 158 13.00 0.38 23.06
CA VAL A 158 12.78 1.66 22.41
C VAL A 158 14.04 2.52 22.56
N GLU A 159 14.62 2.95 21.44
CA GLU A 159 15.64 3.98 21.38
C GLU A 159 15.04 5.22 20.72
N ARG A 160 15.06 6.36 21.41
CA ARG A 160 14.47 7.61 20.92
C ARG A 160 15.51 8.45 20.19
N GLU A 161 15.04 9.28 19.27
CA GLU A 161 15.83 10.37 18.69
C GLU A 161 17.12 9.88 17.99
N VAL A 162 17.03 8.77 17.27
CA VAL A 162 18.18 8.11 16.64
C VAL A 162 18.63 8.89 15.42
N PHE A 163 19.94 9.16 15.33
CA PHE A 163 20.54 9.86 14.20
C PHE A 163 21.09 8.91 13.14
N GLY A 164 21.05 9.34 11.90
CA GLY A 164 21.65 8.64 10.77
C GLY A 164 22.12 9.57 9.67
N ARG A 165 22.74 8.98 8.64
CA ARG A 165 23.21 9.71 7.46
C ARG A 165 22.45 9.27 6.21
N HIS A 166 21.76 10.22 5.59
CA HIS A 166 21.09 10.03 4.31
C HIS A 166 22.12 9.88 3.17
N CYS A 167 21.75 9.20 2.08
CA CYS A 167 22.63 9.04 0.91
C CYS A 167 23.11 10.38 0.30
N SER A 168 22.33 11.46 0.49
CA SER A 168 22.71 12.83 0.09
C SER A 168 23.72 13.51 1.05
N GLY A 169 24.23 12.80 2.05
CA GLY A 169 25.14 13.33 3.08
C GLY A 169 24.46 14.09 4.24
N ARG A 170 23.16 14.40 4.14
CA ARG A 170 22.37 15.06 5.20
C ARG A 170 22.34 14.18 6.45
N ARG A 171 22.45 14.80 7.63
CA ARG A 171 22.20 14.14 8.92
C ARG A 171 20.70 14.27 9.22
N LEU A 172 20.05 13.14 9.44
CA LEU A 172 18.62 13.07 9.79
C LEU A 172 18.46 12.41 11.16
N GLN A 173 17.28 12.61 11.75
CA GLN A 173 16.90 12.08 13.04
C GLN A 173 15.50 11.45 12.89
N ILE A 174 15.32 10.23 13.39
CA ILE A 174 14.02 9.58 13.48
C ILE A 174 13.56 9.57 14.93
N ASP A 175 12.25 9.69 15.14
CA ASP A 175 11.69 9.83 16.49
C ASP A 175 11.99 8.62 17.37
N ALA A 176 11.88 7.41 16.83
CA ALA A 176 12.25 6.19 17.54
C ALA A 176 12.70 5.05 16.62
N VAL A 177 13.60 4.20 17.13
CA VAL A 177 13.91 2.87 16.59
C VAL A 177 13.47 1.84 17.61
N LEU A 178 12.75 0.81 17.15
CA LEU A 178 12.21 -0.26 17.98
C LEU A 178 12.86 -1.58 17.61
N ARG A 179 13.25 -2.36 18.64
CA ARG A 179 13.69 -3.74 18.51
C ARG A 179 12.79 -4.66 19.32
N PRO A 180 12.30 -5.78 18.78
CA PRO A 180 11.53 -6.76 19.56
C PRO A 180 12.34 -7.27 20.74
N ARG A 181 11.73 -7.32 21.94
CA ARG A 181 12.36 -7.94 23.12
C ARG A 181 12.52 -9.44 22.96
N ASP A 182 11.61 -10.07 22.20
CA ASP A 182 11.70 -11.46 21.77
C ASP A 182 11.85 -11.51 20.24
N PRO A 183 13.11 -11.56 19.72
CA PRO A 183 13.35 -11.65 18.28
C PRO A 183 13.14 -13.06 17.72
N GLY A 184 13.05 -14.10 18.56
CA GLY A 184 13.01 -15.51 18.12
C GLY A 184 11.90 -15.85 17.11
N PRO A 185 10.68 -15.29 17.24
CA PRO A 185 9.61 -15.50 16.26
C PRO A 185 9.75 -14.71 14.95
N TRP A 186 10.71 -13.78 14.84
CA TRP A 186 10.91 -12.98 13.64
C TRP A 186 11.78 -13.72 12.62
N LYS A 187 11.63 -13.39 11.34
CA LYS A 187 12.47 -13.95 10.28
C LYS A 187 13.92 -13.45 10.34
N ASP A 188 14.11 -12.20 10.72
CA ASP A 188 15.43 -11.59 10.79
C ASP A 188 16.06 -11.84 12.15
N ASP A 189 17.37 -12.07 12.19
CA ASP A 189 18.09 -12.37 13.45
C ASP A 189 18.16 -11.18 14.41
N ASN A 190 18.15 -9.96 13.86
CA ASN A 190 18.18 -8.70 14.61
C ASN A 190 17.16 -7.72 14.00
N PRO A 191 15.86 -7.98 14.19
CA PRO A 191 14.81 -7.17 13.60
C PRO A 191 14.80 -5.78 14.28
N ALA A 192 14.80 -4.74 13.46
CA ALA A 192 14.66 -3.36 13.90
C ALA A 192 13.85 -2.57 12.88
N PHE A 193 13.15 -1.53 13.33
CA PHE A 193 12.42 -0.63 12.45
C PHE A 193 12.30 0.76 13.08
N GLY A 194 12.21 1.77 12.22
CA GLY A 194 11.97 3.15 12.61
C GLY A 194 10.49 3.46 12.77
N VAL A 195 10.16 4.42 13.62
CA VAL A 195 8.82 4.99 13.77
C VAL A 195 8.90 6.51 13.67
N GLU A 196 8.03 7.10 12.85
CA GLU A 196 7.89 8.55 12.69
C GLU A 196 6.49 8.97 13.14
N PHE A 197 6.40 9.90 14.10
CA PHE A 197 5.15 10.37 14.66
C PHE A 197 4.68 11.67 13.98
N LYS A 198 3.42 11.73 13.51
CA LYS A 198 2.80 12.96 12.99
C LYS A 198 1.35 13.13 13.39
N LEU A 199 0.94 14.35 13.75
CA LEU A 199 -0.45 14.67 14.07
C LEU A 199 -1.35 14.98 12.85
N ALA A 200 -1.14 14.26 11.75
CA ALA A 200 -1.90 14.40 10.52
C ALA A 200 -3.44 14.27 10.68
N HIS A 201 -3.90 13.44 11.62
CA HIS A 201 -5.29 12.96 11.65
C HIS A 201 -6.27 13.81 12.45
N GLN A 202 -5.80 14.90 13.05
CA GLN A 202 -6.63 15.72 13.92
C GLN A 202 -7.23 16.95 13.23
N GLY A 203 -6.86 17.20 11.96
CA GLY A 203 -7.38 18.30 11.13
C GLY A 203 -7.88 17.83 9.76
N ALA A 204 -8.34 18.79 8.94
CA ALA A 204 -8.64 18.54 7.53
C ALA A 204 -7.34 18.27 6.78
N PHE A 205 -6.95 17.00 6.73
CA PHE A 205 -5.66 16.59 6.19
C PHE A 205 -5.59 16.86 4.69
N SER A 206 -4.71 17.77 4.29
CA SER A 206 -4.53 18.12 2.89
C SER A 206 -3.66 17.10 2.15
N THR A 207 -3.87 16.98 0.83
CA THR A 207 -3.00 16.15 -0.03
C THR A 207 -1.53 16.59 0.04
N TYR A 208 -1.28 17.87 0.30
CA TYR A 208 0.07 18.41 0.47
C TYR A 208 0.74 17.87 1.73
N GLU A 209 0.07 17.93 2.89
CA GLU A 209 0.59 17.41 4.15
C GLU A 209 0.84 15.89 4.08
N PHE A 210 -0.06 15.14 3.45
CA PHE A 210 0.14 13.72 3.17
C PHE A 210 1.42 13.49 2.37
N THR A 211 1.58 14.20 1.25
CA THR A 211 2.72 14.03 0.35
C THR A 211 4.04 14.39 1.05
N GLN A 212 4.06 15.45 1.87
CA GLN A 212 5.25 15.83 2.64
C GLN A 212 5.65 14.74 3.64
N TRP A 213 4.68 14.20 4.36
CA TRP A 213 4.94 13.14 5.33
C TRP A 213 5.36 11.83 4.65
N ALA A 214 4.66 11.42 3.60
CA ALA A 214 5.03 10.25 2.81
C ALA A 214 6.46 10.37 2.26
N ARG A 215 6.81 11.55 1.73
CA ARG A 215 8.17 11.85 1.27
C ARG A 215 9.18 11.73 2.41
N GLN A 216 8.90 12.31 3.58
CA GLN A 216 9.80 12.23 4.73
C GLN A 216 10.02 10.78 5.18
N ALA A 217 8.95 9.99 5.26
CA ALA A 217 9.02 8.58 5.64
C ALA A 217 9.83 7.77 4.62
N VAL A 218 9.67 8.04 3.32
CA VAL A 218 10.50 7.44 2.26
C VAL A 218 11.96 7.87 2.40
N ASP A 219 12.27 9.16 2.54
CA ASP A 219 13.64 9.65 2.75
C ASP A 219 14.34 8.87 3.90
N TYR A 220 13.60 8.58 4.97
CA TYR A 220 14.11 7.86 6.15
C TYR A 220 14.46 6.39 5.88
N THR A 221 13.85 5.74 4.87
CA THR A 221 14.22 4.36 4.49
C THR A 221 15.54 4.29 3.70
N HIS A 222 16.08 5.44 3.31
CA HIS A 222 17.38 5.59 2.64
C HIS A 222 18.48 6.10 3.57
N VAL A 223 18.22 6.17 4.88
CA VAL A 223 19.19 6.61 5.88
C VAL A 223 19.96 5.42 6.45
N GLU A 224 21.27 5.56 6.54
CA GLU A 224 22.13 4.69 7.34
C GLU A 224 22.03 5.12 8.81
N TRP A 225 21.18 4.45 9.58
CA TRP A 225 20.96 4.73 11.00
C TRP A 225 22.10 4.15 11.84
N ASN A 226 22.61 4.94 12.79
CA ASN A 226 23.79 4.56 13.60
C ASN A 226 23.55 3.24 14.36
N GLY A 227 24.25 2.18 13.97
CA GLY A 227 24.12 0.85 14.60
C GLY A 227 23.03 -0.06 14.00
N TYR A 228 22.24 0.45 13.05
CA TYR A 228 21.09 -0.26 12.49
C TYR A 228 21.14 -0.43 10.97
N GLY A 229 21.84 0.45 10.25
CA GLY A 229 21.80 0.51 8.79
C GLY A 229 20.44 1.03 8.27
N PRO A 230 20.04 0.69 7.04
CA PRO A 230 18.74 1.07 6.50
C PRO A 230 17.58 0.33 7.19
N LEU A 231 16.52 1.07 7.54
CA LEU A 231 15.36 0.53 8.25
C LEU A 231 14.07 0.72 7.44
N TYR A 232 13.10 -0.18 7.65
CA TYR A 232 11.70 0.14 7.37
C TYR A 232 11.24 1.24 8.33
N VAL A 233 10.37 2.12 7.84
CA VAL A 233 9.84 3.25 8.61
C VAL A 233 8.33 3.11 8.72
N PHE A 234 7.82 3.03 9.95
CA PHE A 234 6.40 2.95 10.23
C PHE A 234 5.88 4.32 10.62
N ALA A 235 5.05 4.90 9.76
CA ALA A 235 4.38 6.15 10.03
C ALA A 235 3.28 5.94 11.09
N CYS A 236 3.29 6.77 12.13
CA CYS A 236 2.41 6.69 13.28
C CYS A 236 1.69 8.03 13.55
N PRO A 237 0.35 8.07 13.54
CA PRO A 237 -0.54 7.00 13.13
C PRO A 237 -0.40 6.71 11.62
N SER A 238 -1.13 5.73 11.09
CA SER A 238 -1.08 5.43 9.65
C SER A 238 -1.39 6.67 8.80
N PRO A 239 -0.56 7.12 7.82
CA PRO A 239 -0.85 8.30 7.01
C PRO A 239 -2.04 8.12 6.07
N ILE A 240 -2.58 6.91 6.00
CA ILE A 240 -3.56 6.49 5.00
C ILE A 240 -4.97 6.72 5.57
N PRO A 241 -5.81 7.52 4.89
CA PRO A 241 -7.13 7.86 5.37
C PRO A 241 -7.95 6.62 5.74
N ALA A 242 -8.61 6.66 6.90
CA ALA A 242 -9.46 5.57 7.38
C ALA A 242 -10.69 5.33 6.49
N SER A 243 -11.03 6.29 5.61
CA SER A 243 -12.14 6.21 4.66
C SER A 243 -11.94 5.18 3.54
N GLY A 244 -10.80 4.47 3.49
CA GLY A 244 -10.72 3.12 2.93
C GLY A 244 -11.36 2.96 1.55
N GLY A 245 -10.80 3.65 0.56
CA GLY A 245 -11.08 3.43 -0.86
C GLY A 245 -9.88 2.83 -1.60
N ASN A 246 -10.03 2.59 -2.90
CA ASN A 246 -8.96 2.05 -3.76
C ASN A 246 -7.67 2.90 -3.67
N ASP A 247 -7.79 4.22 -3.53
CA ASP A 247 -6.64 5.12 -3.43
C ASP A 247 -5.81 4.87 -2.18
N GLY A 248 -6.45 4.65 -1.02
CA GLY A 248 -5.75 4.36 0.23
C GLY A 248 -5.00 3.03 0.17
N TRP A 249 -5.61 2.01 -0.42
CA TRP A 249 -4.97 0.71 -0.64
C TRP A 249 -3.76 0.83 -1.57
N LEU A 250 -3.91 1.54 -2.71
CA LEU A 250 -2.82 1.74 -3.67
C LEU A 250 -1.65 2.50 -3.04
N MET A 251 -1.94 3.53 -2.25
CA MET A 251 -0.92 4.26 -1.49
C MET A 251 -0.21 3.37 -0.47
N ALA A 252 -0.93 2.57 0.29
CA ALA A 252 -0.33 1.63 1.22
C ALA A 252 0.60 0.64 0.52
N HIS A 253 0.17 0.17 -0.64
CA HIS A 253 0.93 -0.78 -1.44
C HIS A 253 2.22 -0.14 -1.96
N LEU A 254 2.11 1.05 -2.57
CA LEU A 254 3.23 1.81 -3.10
C LEU A 254 4.24 2.17 -1.99
N LEU A 255 3.79 2.74 -0.88
CA LEU A 255 4.64 3.05 0.26
C LEU A 255 5.33 1.81 0.83
N GLY A 256 4.61 0.68 0.91
CA GLY A 256 5.19 -0.60 1.32
C GLY A 256 6.36 -1.06 0.44
N GLN A 257 6.33 -0.78 -0.87
CA GLN A 257 7.45 -1.10 -1.77
C GLN A 257 8.71 -0.27 -1.44
N PHE A 258 8.53 0.94 -0.92
CA PHE A 258 9.63 1.83 -0.49
C PHE A 258 10.08 1.59 0.96
N GLY A 259 9.57 0.55 1.62
CA GLY A 259 9.89 0.25 3.02
C GLY A 259 9.12 1.09 4.03
N VAL A 260 8.05 1.77 3.61
CA VAL A 260 7.19 2.56 4.50
C VAL A 260 5.97 1.74 4.88
N GLY A 261 5.80 1.52 6.19
CA GLY A 261 4.66 0.86 6.77
C GLY A 261 3.80 1.78 7.62
N GLU A 262 2.87 1.17 8.34
CA GLU A 262 1.92 1.86 9.19
C GLU A 262 1.94 1.27 10.60
N LEU A 263 1.97 2.14 11.60
CA LEU A 263 1.71 1.79 13.00
C LEU A 263 0.38 2.43 13.41
N SER A 264 -0.64 1.61 13.67
CA SER A 264 -1.98 2.11 14.01
C SER A 264 -2.78 1.14 14.87
N PRO A 265 -3.75 1.63 15.66
CA PRO A 265 -4.66 0.78 16.41
C PRO A 265 -5.68 0.11 15.48
N ARG A 266 -5.97 -1.16 15.75
CA ARG A 266 -6.93 -2.00 15.03
C ARG A 266 -7.87 -2.69 16.02
N HIS A 267 -9.15 -2.81 15.65
CA HIS A 267 -10.25 -3.21 16.55
C HIS A 267 -9.97 -4.48 17.37
N ASP A 268 -9.51 -5.54 16.71
CA ASP A 268 -9.33 -6.86 17.33
C ASP A 268 -7.86 -7.18 17.66
N GLU A 269 -6.93 -6.29 17.31
CA GLU A 269 -5.49 -6.56 17.31
C GLU A 269 -4.71 -5.63 18.25
N GLY A 270 -5.33 -4.55 18.73
CA GLY A 270 -4.61 -3.49 19.44
C GLY A 270 -3.74 -2.70 18.48
N TRP A 271 -2.58 -2.21 18.92
CA TRP A 271 -1.61 -1.60 18.02
C TRP A 271 -1.01 -2.64 17.07
N ALA A 272 -0.89 -2.28 15.79
CA ALA A 272 -0.37 -3.19 14.77
C ALA A 272 0.62 -2.49 13.84
N LEU A 273 1.66 -3.25 13.45
CA LEU A 273 2.60 -2.92 12.38
C LEU A 273 2.13 -3.59 11.11
N SER A 274 1.85 -2.80 10.07
CA SER A 274 1.41 -3.32 8.78
C SER A 274 2.15 -2.69 7.61
N ILE A 275 2.35 -3.48 6.55
CA ILE A 275 2.81 -3.01 5.23
C ILE A 275 1.78 -3.41 4.17
N HIS A 276 1.72 -2.68 3.06
CA HIS A 276 0.78 -2.94 1.96
C HIS A 276 -0.68 -3.11 2.44
N ASP A 277 -1.12 -2.23 3.35
CA ASP A 277 -2.45 -2.19 3.99
C ASP A 277 -2.75 -3.36 4.94
N ASN A 278 -2.67 -4.60 4.44
CA ASN A 278 -3.24 -5.77 5.09
C ASN A 278 -2.21 -6.77 5.61
N HIS A 279 -0.93 -6.60 5.27
CA HIS A 279 0.12 -7.48 5.75
C HIS A 279 0.59 -7.05 7.13
N ILE A 280 -0.08 -7.59 8.15
CA ILE A 280 0.28 -7.36 9.55
C ILE A 280 1.52 -8.16 9.89
N LEU A 281 2.58 -7.44 10.20
CA LEU A 281 3.87 -7.98 10.61
C LEU A 281 3.81 -8.40 12.09
N TRP A 282 3.22 -7.54 12.92
CA TRP A 282 3.05 -7.73 14.35
C TRP A 282 1.78 -7.01 14.83
N SER A 283 1.17 -7.51 15.90
CA SER A 283 0.15 -6.77 16.66
C SER A 283 0.26 -7.03 18.16
N GLU A 284 -0.20 -6.07 18.95
CA GLU A 284 -0.18 -6.10 20.41
C GLU A 284 -0.83 -7.37 20.98
N ARG A 285 -1.99 -7.75 20.46
CA ARG A 285 -2.76 -8.90 20.98
C ARG A 285 -2.33 -10.25 20.42
N GLN A 286 -1.75 -10.31 19.22
CA GLN A 286 -1.43 -11.57 18.53
C GLN A 286 0.08 -11.83 18.39
N GLY A 287 0.92 -10.87 18.77
CA GLY A 287 2.37 -10.94 18.59
C GLY A 287 2.77 -10.95 17.11
N VAL A 288 3.83 -11.71 16.81
CA VAL A 288 4.46 -11.77 15.48
C VAL A 288 3.61 -12.59 14.51
N ALA A 289 3.17 -11.97 13.41
CA ALA A 289 2.33 -12.55 12.38
C ALA A 289 3.11 -12.77 11.07
N ALA A 290 3.00 -11.88 10.09
CA ALA A 290 3.67 -12.04 8.79
C ALA A 290 5.21 -11.91 8.89
N ALA A 291 5.72 -11.22 9.91
CA ALA A 291 7.15 -11.08 10.14
C ALA A 291 7.90 -12.40 10.43
N LYS A 292 7.18 -13.51 10.69
CA LYS A 292 7.75 -14.87 10.69
C LYS A 292 8.33 -15.29 9.34
N ARG A 293 7.83 -14.69 8.24
CA ARG A 293 8.14 -15.07 6.86
C ARG A 293 8.65 -13.90 6.02
N TRP A 294 8.41 -12.69 6.49
CA TRP A 294 8.76 -11.44 5.83
C TRP A 294 9.91 -10.78 6.57
N SER A 295 10.91 -10.36 5.79
CA SER A 295 12.08 -9.68 6.31
C SER A 295 11.81 -8.18 6.31
N LEU A 296 12.23 -7.50 7.37
CA LEU A 296 12.34 -6.05 7.48
C LEU A 296 13.64 -5.53 6.87
N ARG A 297 14.54 -6.42 6.40
CA ARG A 297 15.70 -5.97 5.63
C ARG A 297 15.23 -5.45 4.28
N ARG A 298 15.74 -4.28 3.92
CA ARG A 298 15.52 -3.71 2.59
C ARG A 298 16.03 -4.68 1.54
N LYS A 299 15.18 -4.98 0.55
CA LYS A 299 15.62 -5.72 -0.63
C LYS A 299 16.33 -4.73 -1.56
N VAL A 300 17.61 -4.99 -1.82
CA VAL A 300 18.39 -4.22 -2.79
C VAL A 300 18.72 -5.17 -3.94
N GLY A 301 18.25 -4.84 -5.15
CA GLY A 301 18.40 -5.67 -6.34
C GLY A 301 17.32 -6.75 -6.50
N GLY A 302 16.90 -6.99 -7.75
CA GLY A 302 15.91 -8.01 -8.14
C GLY A 302 16.47 -9.44 -8.11
N GLY A 303 17.21 -9.81 -7.07
CA GLY A 303 17.72 -11.17 -6.92
C GLY A 303 16.59 -12.18 -6.89
N HIS A 304 16.61 -13.16 -7.81
CA HIS A 304 15.63 -14.23 -7.94
C HIS A 304 15.35 -14.90 -6.58
N ARG A 305 14.06 -15.10 -6.28
CA ARG A 305 13.56 -15.87 -5.14
C ARG A 305 13.75 -17.36 -5.33
#